data_AF-A0A8S2ZL17-F1
#
_entry.id   AF-A0A8S2ZL17-F1
#
_cell.length_a   1.000
_cell.length_b   1.000
_cell.length_c   1.000
_cell.angle_alpha   90.00
_cell.angle_beta   90.00
_cell.angle_gamma   90.00
#
_symmetry.space_group_name_H-M   'P 1'
#
loop_
_entity.id
_entity.type
_entity.pdbx_description
1 polymer ?
#
loop_
_entity_poly.entity_id
_entity_poly.type
_entity_poly.pdbx_seq_one_letter_code
_entity_poly.pdbx_strand_id
1 'polypeptide(L)'
;DTNRDLVINLELESEECVIAQRQLLSYCYGKEFNLQFNQLCRSIKKLTDNDPIILQLMMVILTFTKSMFVEDIVVNEQPALTNSKQVYDAQSLYLSLLFRYMIEKYATYYQAARRYSRLIQKTIQMQMLVRTCQQVLQEQLNDTSDGEINPVLKSILRLH
;
A
#
# COMPACT_ATOMS: atom_id res chain seq x y z
N ASP A 1 34.07 -19.76 3.31
CA ASP A 1 34.03 -19.11 1.99
C ASP A 1 33.10 -19.84 1.05
N THR A 2 31.84 -19.37 0.94
CA THR A 2 30.92 -19.50 -0.21
C THR A 2 29.52 -19.05 0.20
N ASN A 3 29.22 -17.76 0.06
CA ASN A 3 27.90 -17.30 -0.37
C ASN A 3 27.96 -15.78 -0.64
N ARG A 4 28.49 -15.42 -1.82
CA ARG A 4 28.65 -14.02 -2.25
C ARG A 4 27.94 -13.70 -3.57
N ASP A 5 26.96 -14.52 -3.97
CA ASP A 5 26.23 -14.35 -5.23
C ASP A 5 24.71 -14.32 -5.03
N LEU A 6 24.25 -13.54 -4.05
CA LEU A 6 22.90 -12.97 -4.06
C LEU A 6 22.99 -11.49 -4.41
N VAL A 7 23.64 -11.21 -5.54
CA VAL A 7 23.39 -9.97 -6.26
C VAL A 7 21.98 -10.13 -6.83
N ILE A 8 21.00 -9.59 -6.10
CA ILE A 8 19.66 -9.38 -6.64
C ILE A 8 19.85 -8.39 -7.79
N ASN A 9 19.96 -8.90 -9.01
CA ASN A 9 19.93 -8.12 -10.24
C ASN A 9 18.55 -7.44 -10.35
N LEU A 10 18.42 -6.26 -9.73
CA LEU A 10 17.24 -5.40 -9.77
C LEU A 10 16.95 -4.80 -11.16
N GLU A 11 17.87 -4.96 -12.13
CA GLU A 11 17.74 -4.39 -13.48
C GLU A 11 16.98 -5.30 -14.47
N LEU A 12 16.57 -6.50 -14.04
CA LEU A 12 15.95 -7.52 -14.90
C LEU A 12 14.53 -7.92 -14.45
N GLU A 13 13.80 -7.02 -13.80
CA GLU A 13 12.34 -7.13 -13.71
C GLU A 13 11.74 -6.83 -15.08
N SER A 14 11.71 -7.87 -15.91
CA SER A 14 11.21 -7.92 -17.29
C SER A 14 9.92 -7.11 -17.48
N GLU A 15 9.85 -6.37 -18.58
CA GLU A 15 8.64 -5.69 -19.06
C GLU A 15 7.42 -6.63 -19.08
N GLU A 16 7.64 -7.94 -19.27
CA GLU A 16 6.63 -8.99 -19.16
C GLU A 16 6.06 -9.14 -17.75
N CYS A 17 6.86 -8.96 -16.69
CA CYS A 17 6.39 -8.98 -15.31
C CYS A 17 5.44 -7.80 -15.02
N VAL A 18 5.78 -6.61 -15.52
CA VAL A 18 4.93 -5.42 -15.41
C VAL A 18 3.62 -5.59 -16.18
N ILE A 19 3.68 -6.20 -17.37
CA ILE A 19 2.49 -6.51 -18.18
C ILE A 19 1.63 -7.57 -17.50
N ALA A 20 2.22 -8.66 -17.01
CA ALA A 20 1.54 -9.74 -16.30
C ALA A 20 0.87 -9.24 -15.01
N GLN A 21 1.56 -8.40 -14.23
CA GLN A 21 0.99 -7.77 -13.03
C GLN A 21 -0.20 -6.88 -13.38
N ARG A 22 -0.10 -6.09 -14.46
CA ARG A 22 -1.20 -5.23 -14.92
C ARG A 22 -2.39 -6.03 -15.42
N GLN A 23 -2.16 -7.14 -16.15
CA GLN A 23 -3.21 -8.03 -16.62
C GLN A 23 -3.88 -8.76 -15.45
N LEU A 24 -3.10 -9.28 -14.50
CA LEU A 24 -3.59 -9.93 -13.28
C LEU A 24 -4.44 -8.95 -12.46
N LEU A 25 -3.94 -7.74 -12.21
CA LEU A 25 -4.71 -6.73 -11.49
C LEU A 25 -5.99 -6.37 -12.25
N SER A 26 -5.94 -6.24 -13.58
CA SER A 26 -7.12 -5.93 -14.40
C SER A 26 -8.14 -7.06 -14.42
N TYR A 27 -7.68 -8.30 -14.32
CA TYR A 27 -8.52 -9.48 -14.33
C TYR A 27 -9.18 -9.70 -12.97
N CYS A 28 -8.40 -9.61 -11.88
CA CYS A 28 -8.90 -9.81 -10.51
C CYS A 28 -9.79 -8.67 -10.02
N TYR A 29 -9.44 -7.41 -10.32
CA TYR A 29 -10.08 -6.25 -9.70
C TYR A 29 -10.87 -5.38 -10.68
N GLY A 30 -10.87 -5.75 -11.96
CA GLY A 30 -11.50 -4.99 -13.03
C GLY A 30 -10.66 -3.80 -13.52
N LYS A 31 -11.03 -3.31 -14.71
CA LYS A 31 -10.34 -2.19 -15.38
C LYS A 31 -10.47 -0.87 -14.61
N GLU A 32 -11.60 -0.65 -13.95
CA GLU A 32 -11.89 0.60 -13.23
C GLU A 32 -10.98 0.79 -12.01
N PHE A 33 -10.81 -0.25 -11.19
CA PHE A 33 -9.87 -0.23 -10.07
C PHE A 33 -8.44 0.08 -10.54
N ASN A 34 -7.99 -0.57 -11.61
CA ASN A 34 -6.66 -0.33 -12.16
C ASN A 34 -6.47 1.09 -12.66
N LEU A 35 -7.48 1.66 -13.30
CA LEU A 35 -7.44 3.04 -13.76
C LEU A 35 -7.28 3.98 -12.56
N GLN A 36 -8.12 3.82 -11.53
CA GLN A 36 -8.09 4.64 -10.31
C GLN A 36 -6.76 4.50 -9.56
N PHE A 37 -6.27 3.27 -9.39
CA PHE A 37 -4.98 2.99 -8.74
C PHE A 37 -3.82 3.65 -9.49
N ASN A 38 -3.75 3.48 -10.81
CA ASN A 38 -2.70 4.06 -11.63
C ASN A 38 -2.75 5.60 -11.62
N GLN A 39 -3.94 6.19 -11.67
CA GLN A 39 -4.12 7.64 -11.55
C GLN A 39 -3.65 8.14 -10.19
N LEU A 40 -3.98 7.42 -9.12
CA LEU A 40 -3.55 7.77 -7.77
C LEU A 40 -2.03 7.70 -7.64
N CYS A 41 -1.40 6.61 -8.07
CA CYS A 41 0.05 6.44 -8.09
C CYS A 41 0.77 7.53 -8.90
N ARG A 42 0.26 7.86 -10.10
CA ARG A 42 0.80 8.98 -10.90
C ARG A 42 0.66 10.32 -10.18
N SER A 43 -0.47 10.55 -9.52
CA SER A 43 -0.70 11.78 -8.76
C SER A 43 0.25 11.92 -7.57
N ILE A 44 0.54 10.81 -6.87
CA ILE A 44 1.53 10.77 -5.79
C ILE A 44 2.92 11.06 -6.34
N LYS A 45 3.36 10.35 -7.40
CA LYS A 45 4.67 10.59 -8.04
C LYS A 45 4.85 12.04 -8.47
N LYS A 46 3.81 12.67 -9.03
CA LYS A 46 3.84 14.09 -9.41
C LYS A 46 3.93 15.01 -8.20
N LEU A 47 3.26 14.68 -7.09
CA LEU A 47 3.26 15.50 -5.88
C LEU A 47 4.58 15.42 -5.10
N THR A 48 5.25 14.26 -5.16
CA THR A 48 6.55 14.03 -4.51
C THR A 48 7.73 14.42 -5.39
N ASP A 49 7.49 14.89 -6.63
CA ASP A 49 8.52 15.09 -7.65
C ASP A 49 9.39 13.84 -7.88
N ASN A 50 8.77 12.66 -7.75
CA ASN A 50 9.41 11.34 -7.79
C ASN A 50 10.58 11.17 -6.79
N ASP A 51 10.51 11.86 -5.66
CA ASP A 51 11.53 11.76 -4.62
C ASP A 51 11.53 10.37 -3.94
N PRO A 52 12.66 9.65 -3.97
CA PRO A 52 12.70 8.29 -3.43
C PRO A 52 12.53 8.25 -1.90
N ILE A 53 13.01 9.26 -1.16
CA ILE A 53 12.90 9.31 0.31
C ILE A 53 11.45 9.54 0.71
N ILE A 54 10.76 10.49 0.07
CA ILE A 54 9.33 10.73 0.33
C ILE A 54 8.52 9.47 0.01
N LEU A 55 8.78 8.83 -1.13
CA LEU A 55 8.08 7.62 -1.53
C LEU A 55 8.33 6.46 -0.55
N GLN A 56 9.58 6.26 -0.11
CA GLN A 56 9.91 5.25 0.90
C GLN A 56 9.20 5.52 2.23
N LEU A 57 9.24 6.76 2.73
CA LEU A 57 8.53 7.13 3.96
C LEU A 57 7.02 6.92 3.82
N MET A 58 6.43 7.24 2.68
CA MET A 58 5.02 6.94 2.41
C MET A 58 4.72 5.44 2.45
N MET A 59 5.58 4.60 1.86
CA MET A 59 5.41 3.14 1.91
C MET A 59 5.47 2.62 3.36
N VAL A 60 6.40 3.14 4.17
CA VAL A 60 6.50 2.78 5.58
C VAL A 60 5.25 3.24 6.36
N ILE A 61 4.77 4.47 6.15
CA ILE A 61 3.53 4.97 6.75
C ILE A 61 2.32 4.12 6.35
N LEU A 62 2.30 3.63 5.09
CA LEU A 62 1.26 2.72 4.61
C LEU A 62 1.35 1.34 5.27
N THR A 63 2.55 0.82 5.56
CA THR A 63 2.69 -0.45 6.31
C THR A 63 2.20 -0.36 7.75
N PHE A 64 2.38 0.80 8.40
CA PHE A 64 1.83 1.07 9.74
C PHE A 64 0.40 1.59 9.72
N THR A 65 -0.17 1.81 8.54
CA THR A 65 -1.60 2.00 8.46
C THR A 65 -2.19 0.66 8.86
N LYS A 66 -2.66 0.59 10.11
CA LYS A 66 -3.41 -0.54 10.64
C LYS A 66 -4.53 -0.80 9.65
N SER A 67 -4.30 -1.75 8.75
CA SER A 67 -5.18 -1.93 7.63
C SER A 67 -6.48 -2.49 8.19
N MET A 68 -7.50 -2.11 7.46
CA MET A 68 -8.87 -2.53 7.49
C MET A 68 -8.90 -4.05 7.29
N PHE A 69 -8.47 -4.82 8.29
CA PHE A 69 -8.72 -6.25 8.30
C PHE A 69 -10.24 -6.41 8.34
N VAL A 70 -10.76 -7.27 7.47
CA VAL A 70 -12.19 -7.63 7.42
C VAL A 70 -12.68 -8.13 8.80
N GLU A 71 -11.76 -8.57 9.65
CA GLU A 71 -12.00 -9.03 11.03
C GLU A 71 -12.27 -7.93 12.06
N ASP A 72 -12.03 -6.65 11.78
CA ASP A 72 -12.59 -5.61 12.67
C ASP A 72 -14.14 -5.57 12.58
N ILE A 73 -14.74 -6.31 11.62
CA ILE A 73 -16.20 -6.46 11.45
C ILE A 73 -16.66 -7.92 11.64
N VAL A 74 -15.83 -8.92 11.35
CA VAL A 74 -16.18 -10.34 11.48
C VAL A 74 -15.30 -11.05 12.51
N VAL A 75 -15.84 -11.18 13.73
CA VAL A 75 -15.60 -12.25 14.71
C VAL A 75 -14.15 -12.51 15.12
N ASN A 76 -13.76 -11.94 16.26
CA ASN A 76 -12.91 -12.56 17.30
C ASN A 76 -11.52 -13.13 16.95
N GLU A 77 -10.88 -12.78 15.85
CA GLU A 77 -9.44 -13.06 15.66
C GLU A 77 -8.59 -11.84 16.04
N GLN A 78 -7.62 -12.06 16.93
CA GLN A 78 -6.77 -11.02 17.46
C GLN A 78 -6.07 -10.25 16.32
N PRO A 79 -6.05 -8.90 16.35
CA PRO A 79 -5.32 -8.13 15.37
C PRO A 79 -3.85 -8.58 15.38
N ALA A 80 -3.25 -8.79 14.19
CA ALA A 80 -1.83 -9.21 14.05
C ALA A 80 -0.85 -8.30 14.82
N LEU A 81 -1.27 -7.08 15.14
CA LEU A 81 -0.56 -6.16 16.01
C LEU A 81 -1.39 -5.96 17.29
N THR A 82 -1.01 -6.70 18.33
CA THR A 82 -1.67 -6.73 19.65
C THR A 82 -1.64 -5.39 20.37
N ASN A 83 -0.78 -4.45 19.96
CA ASN A 83 -0.65 -3.14 20.59
C ASN A 83 -0.87 -1.99 19.60
N SER A 84 -2.14 -1.65 19.37
CA SER A 84 -2.56 -0.55 18.50
C SER A 84 -1.84 0.77 18.82
N LYS A 85 -1.59 1.04 20.11
CA LYS A 85 -0.86 2.22 20.56
C LYS A 85 0.55 2.29 19.98
N GLN A 86 1.32 1.20 20.06
CA GLN A 86 2.69 1.16 19.52
C GLN A 86 2.71 1.34 18.00
N VAL A 87 1.71 0.83 17.30
CA VAL A 87 1.57 1.03 15.84
C VAL A 87 1.29 2.48 15.51
N TYR A 88 0.39 3.13 16.25
CA TYR A 88 0.12 4.56 16.08
C TYR A 88 1.33 5.42 16.43
N ASP A 89 2.06 5.08 17.51
CA ASP A 89 3.28 5.79 17.91
C ASP A 89 4.35 5.67 16.82
N ALA A 90 4.55 4.48 16.24
CA ALA A 90 5.45 4.27 15.12
C ALA A 90 5.00 5.06 13.88
N GLN A 91 3.72 5.00 13.51
CA GLN A 91 3.18 5.74 12.37
C GLN A 91 3.39 7.25 12.53
N SER A 92 3.13 7.78 13.73
CA SER A 92 3.31 9.19 14.07
C SER A 92 4.76 9.64 13.95
N LEU A 93 5.71 8.78 14.33
CA LEU A 93 7.14 9.03 14.15
C LEU A 93 7.51 9.19 12.67
N TYR A 94 7.04 8.29 11.80
CA TYR A 94 7.31 8.39 10.36
C TYR A 94 6.59 9.55 9.68
N LEU A 95 5.36 9.89 10.11
CA LEU A 95 4.65 11.09 9.65
C LEU A 95 5.43 12.37 10.02
N SER A 96 5.95 12.42 11.24
CA SER A 96 6.77 13.54 11.72
C SER A 96 8.08 13.65 10.95
N LEU A 97 8.75 12.51 10.67
CA LEU A 97 9.97 12.45 9.88
C LEU A 97 9.72 12.93 8.44
N LEU A 98 8.63 12.48 7.82
CA LEU A 98 8.21 12.93 6.50
C LEU A 98 7.99 14.45 6.47
N PHE A 99 7.27 14.99 7.44
CA PHE A 99 7.01 16.43 7.47
C PHE A 99 8.29 17.26 7.64
N ARG A 100 9.21 16.84 8.52
CA ARG A 100 10.52 17.49 8.69
C ARG A 100 11.33 17.45 7.40
N TYR A 101 11.41 16.29 6.75
CA TYR A 101 12.08 16.16 5.46
C TYR A 101 11.47 17.09 4.40
N MET A 102 10.15 17.24 4.37
CA MET A 102 9.48 18.16 3.45
C MET A 102 9.81 19.63 3.77
N ILE A 103 9.94 20.03 5.03
CA ILE A 103 10.35 21.39 5.39
C ILE A 103 11.77 21.67 4.90
N GLU A 104 12.70 20.72 5.05
CA GLU A 104 14.07 20.86 4.58
C GLU A 104 14.13 20.90 3.04
N LYS A 105 13.34 20.06 2.38
CA LYS A 105 13.33 19.96 0.92
C LYS A 105 12.65 21.15 0.23
N TYR A 106 11.58 21.69 0.81
CA TYR A 106 10.81 22.76 0.20
C TYR A 106 11.15 24.10 0.86
N ALA A 107 11.58 25.09 0.07
CA ALA A 107 12.13 26.37 0.51
C ALA A 107 11.26 27.18 1.50
N THR A 108 9.97 26.86 1.66
CA THR A 108 9.10 27.52 2.63
C THR A 108 8.25 26.50 3.39
N TYR A 109 8.05 26.76 4.68
CA TYR A 109 7.13 26.00 5.53
C TYR A 109 5.74 25.86 4.91
N TYR A 110 5.21 26.95 4.32
CA TYR A 110 3.90 26.94 3.69
C TYR A 110 3.81 25.96 2.51
N GLN A 111 4.84 25.91 1.65
CA GLN A 111 4.89 24.94 0.55
C GLN A 111 4.98 23.49 1.07
N ALA A 112 5.82 23.26 2.08
CA ALA A 112 5.94 21.95 2.73
C ALA A 112 4.60 21.48 3.30
N ALA A 113 3.93 22.33 4.11
CA ALA A 113 2.63 22.04 4.71
C ALA A 113 1.54 21.78 3.66
N ARG A 114 1.49 22.58 2.60
CA ARG A 114 0.52 22.40 1.51
C ARG A 114 0.74 21.11 0.72
N ARG A 115 2.00 20.73 0.46
CA ARG A 115 2.30 19.45 -0.21
C ARG A 115 2.03 18.27 0.72
N TYR A 116 2.39 18.40 1.99
CA TYR A 116 2.17 17.37 3.00
C TYR A 116 0.68 17.06 3.16
N SER A 117 -0.17 18.08 3.32
CA SER A 117 -1.62 17.87 3.43
C SER A 117 -2.22 17.16 2.21
N ARG A 118 -1.74 17.50 1.01
CA ARG A 118 -2.11 16.80 -0.22
C ARG A 118 -1.63 15.35 -0.23
N LEU A 119 -0.44 15.06 0.27
CA LEU A 119 0.06 13.69 0.39
C LEU A 119 -0.79 12.88 1.35
N ILE A 120 -1.15 13.44 2.51
CA ILE A 120 -2.06 12.79 3.46
C ILE A 120 -3.42 12.51 2.81
N GLN A 121 -3.96 13.45 2.04
CA GLN A 121 -5.19 13.21 1.28
C GLN A 121 -5.03 12.05 0.28
N LYS A 122 -3.89 11.94 -0.40
CA LYS A 122 -3.60 10.80 -1.30
C LYS A 122 -3.46 9.48 -0.55
N THR A 123 -2.86 9.48 0.63
CA THR A 123 -2.80 8.32 1.52
C THR A 123 -4.20 7.84 1.91
N ILE A 124 -5.10 8.76 2.29
CA ILE A 124 -6.50 8.43 2.60
C ILE A 124 -7.22 7.87 1.36
N GLN A 125 -7.02 8.47 0.18
CA GLN A 125 -7.57 7.95 -1.08
C GLN A 125 -7.08 6.52 -1.38
N MET A 126 -5.81 6.22 -1.12
CA MET A 126 -5.25 4.88 -1.29
C MET A 126 -5.93 3.89 -0.34
N GLN A 127 -6.10 4.26 0.92
CA GLN A 127 -6.76 3.43 1.91
C GLN A 127 -8.23 3.13 1.55
N MET A 128 -8.97 4.12 1.05
CA MET A 128 -10.35 3.91 0.58
C MET A 128 -10.39 2.97 -0.62
N LEU A 129 -9.48 3.14 -1.59
CA LEU A 129 -9.40 2.28 -2.77
C LEU A 129 -9.09 0.83 -2.39
N VAL A 130 -8.19 0.62 -1.42
CA VAL A 130 -7.90 -0.71 -0.86
C VAL A 130 -9.14 -1.32 -0.19
N ARG A 131 -9.93 -0.54 0.57
CA ARG A 131 -11.19 -1.04 1.17
C ARG A 131 -12.18 -1.52 0.11
N THR A 132 -12.40 -0.71 -0.92
CA THR A 132 -13.31 -1.08 -2.01
C THR A 132 -12.86 -2.37 -2.69
N CYS A 133 -11.55 -2.52 -2.89
CA CYS A 133 -10.95 -3.72 -3.44
C CYS A 133 -11.17 -4.95 -2.53
N GLN A 134 -10.98 -4.80 -1.23
CA GLN A 134 -11.25 -5.88 -0.26
C GLN A 134 -12.73 -6.29 -0.28
N GLN A 135 -13.67 -5.34 -0.38
CA GLN A 135 -15.10 -5.63 -0.47
C GLN A 135 -15.45 -6.42 -1.73
N VAL A 136 -14.95 -5.99 -2.89
CA VAL A 136 -15.17 -6.69 -4.17
C VAL A 136 -14.58 -8.09 -4.14
N LEU A 137 -13.37 -8.26 -3.60
CA LEU A 137 -12.79 -9.59 -3.41
C LEU A 137 -13.67 -10.46 -2.53
N GLN A 138 -14.13 -9.95 -1.39
CA GLN A 138 -14.96 -10.71 -0.46
C GLN A 138 -16.26 -11.17 -1.12
N GLU A 139 -16.90 -10.32 -1.92
CA GLU A 139 -18.09 -10.68 -2.71
C GLU A 139 -17.79 -11.79 -3.72
N GLN A 140 -16.68 -11.71 -4.46
CA GLN A 140 -16.29 -12.73 -5.43
C GLN A 140 -15.91 -14.07 -4.78
N LEU A 141 -15.28 -14.02 -3.60
CA LEU A 141 -14.84 -15.21 -2.88
C LEU A 141 -16.00 -15.97 -2.26
N ASN A 142 -17.09 -15.30 -1.88
CA ASN A 142 -18.30 -15.98 -1.38
C ASN A 142 -18.91 -16.95 -2.41
N ASP A 143 -18.72 -16.69 -3.70
CA ASP A 143 -19.23 -17.52 -4.80
C ASP A 143 -18.19 -18.53 -5.33
N THR A 144 -16.95 -18.49 -4.83
CA THR A 144 -15.84 -19.32 -5.32
C THR A 144 -15.64 -20.55 -4.42
N SER A 145 -15.49 -21.74 -5.01
CA SER A 145 -15.20 -22.95 -4.24
C SER A 145 -13.83 -22.85 -3.57
N ASP A 146 -13.75 -23.21 -2.28
CA ASP A 146 -12.54 -23.09 -1.47
C ASP A 146 -11.30 -23.78 -2.09
N GLY A 147 -11.48 -24.82 -2.91
CA GLY A 147 -10.40 -25.51 -3.61
C GLY A 147 -9.70 -24.69 -4.72
N GLU A 148 -10.26 -23.56 -5.16
CA GLU A 148 -9.79 -22.80 -6.32
C GLU A 148 -8.94 -21.57 -5.95
N ILE A 149 -8.90 -21.20 -4.68
CA ILE A 149 -8.20 -19.99 -4.21
C ILE A 149 -6.77 -20.35 -3.81
N ASN A 150 -5.80 -19.59 -4.33
CA ASN A 150 -4.38 -19.74 -3.99
C ASN A 150 -4.16 -19.64 -2.46
N PRO A 151 -3.44 -20.58 -1.83
CA PRO A 151 -3.25 -20.61 -0.37
C PRO A 151 -2.53 -19.37 0.19
N VAL A 152 -1.65 -18.72 -0.58
CA VAL A 152 -1.04 -17.44 -0.21
C VAL A 152 -2.09 -16.33 -0.19
N LEU A 153 -2.99 -16.31 -1.18
CA LEU A 153 -4.09 -15.34 -1.22
C LEU A 153 -5.08 -15.59 -0.07
N LYS A 154 -5.40 -16.85 0.24
CA LYS A 154 -6.18 -17.21 1.43
C LYS A 154 -5.52 -16.72 2.72
N SER A 155 -4.21 -16.90 2.86
CA SER A 155 -3.46 -16.44 4.04
C SER A 155 -3.43 -14.91 4.16
N ILE A 156 -3.24 -14.19 3.05
CA ILE A 156 -3.22 -12.73 3.02
C ILE A 156 -4.61 -12.16 3.32
N LEU A 157 -5.66 -12.77 2.79
CA LEU A 157 -7.05 -12.34 2.94
C LEU A 157 -7.73 -12.92 4.20
N ARG A 158 -7.05 -13.81 4.94
CA ARG A 158 -7.57 -14.52 6.12
C ARG A 158 -8.89 -15.25 5.84
N LEU A 159 -8.92 -16.00 4.74
CA LEU A 159 -10.04 -16.88 4.40
C LEU A 159 -9.73 -18.27 4.99
N HIS A 160 -10.59 -18.74 5.90
CA HIS A 160 -10.52 -20.04 6.56
C HIS A 160 -11.80 -20.83 6.31
#